data_AF-A0AA85JGT9-F1
#
_entry.id   AF-A0AA85JGT9-F1
#
_cell.length_a   1.000
_cell.length_b   1.000
_cell.length_c   1.000
_cell.angle_alpha   90.00
_cell.angle_beta   90.00
_cell.angle_gamma   90.00
#
_symmetry.space_group_name_H-M   'P 1'
#
loop_
_entity.id
_entity.type
_entity.pdbx_description
1 polymer ?
#
loop_
_entity_poly.entity_id
_entity_poly.type
_entity_poly.pdbx_seq_one_letter_code
_entity_poly.pdbx_strand_id
1 'polypeptide(L)'
;MNILPKKRWHVLKKENIARVRADEAKFNEEQKKIEIKAQLADQEARVDYLRKQRKIKSSSASGLDGFQLALDKDNVLNVSQGNIDYEKEKKEEQEKKEKAIGLLTYLGQTVLDAAGEKPWYDIHPRDHQRRESERKKDNEEMEIKKKILADPLTEMKKVENMFKHHKEMKKQQEASELQRANACIHAMPSLFPDDIIVPKHQNQKIAAQKKVENGDRSKLTESILTLSEHTSKTSPAEVLKFDDKIEKSNVIEMAKSSEINRLRAQRLQRERKERDRAAVLLAKSMGLTDILRHPIEEQVCVDERKLPFNSAFNPELSAVLSERRRRHRESRKRHYDEQD
;
A
#
# COMPACT_ATOMS: atom_id res chain seq x y z
N MET A 1 -27.04 -22.69 30.93
CA MET A 1 -27.94 -23.23 29.88
C MET A 1 -28.24 -22.11 28.87
N ASN A 2 -27.99 -22.30 27.57
CA ASN A 2 -28.29 -21.27 26.57
C ASN A 2 -29.78 -21.30 26.20
N ILE A 3 -30.49 -20.21 26.46
CA ILE A 3 -31.93 -20.07 26.20
C ILE A 3 -32.24 -19.34 24.88
N LEU A 4 -31.25 -18.75 24.22
CA LEU A 4 -31.44 -17.97 22.98
C LEU A 4 -32.05 -18.80 21.84
N PRO A 5 -31.64 -20.07 21.58
CA PRO A 5 -32.24 -20.91 20.54
C PRO A 5 -33.76 -21.11 20.65
N LYS A 6 -34.31 -20.95 21.86
CA LYS A 6 -35.75 -21.06 22.14
C LYS A 6 -36.51 -19.75 21.93
N LYS A 7 -35.82 -18.63 21.69
CA LYS A 7 -36.45 -17.32 21.49
C LYS A 7 -36.75 -17.10 20.01
N ARG A 8 -37.98 -16.68 19.74
CA ARG A 8 -38.51 -16.41 18.38
C ARG A 8 -37.73 -15.34 17.60
N TRP A 9 -37.08 -14.40 18.30
CA TRP A 9 -36.33 -13.29 17.71
C TRP A 9 -34.85 -13.64 17.46
N HIS A 10 -34.39 -14.84 17.83
CA HIS A 10 -32.98 -15.16 17.68
C HIS A 10 -32.59 -15.24 16.20
N VAL A 11 -31.65 -14.37 15.80
CA VAL A 11 -31.17 -14.22 14.42
C VAL A 11 -30.68 -15.53 13.81
N LEU A 12 -30.00 -16.39 14.59
CA LEU A 12 -29.44 -17.65 14.11
C LEU A 12 -30.45 -18.79 13.98
N LYS A 13 -31.72 -18.56 14.36
CA LYS A 13 -32.78 -19.55 14.15
C LYS A 13 -33.00 -19.73 12.66
N LYS A 14 -33.01 -20.97 12.18
CA LYS A 14 -33.15 -21.31 10.74
C LYS A 14 -34.33 -20.60 10.07
N GLU A 15 -35.47 -20.48 10.76
CA GLU A 15 -36.66 -19.76 10.28
C GLU A 15 -36.42 -18.27 10.04
N ASN A 16 -35.65 -17.61 10.91
CA ASN A 16 -35.37 -16.19 10.78
C ASN A 16 -34.34 -15.93 9.68
N ILE A 17 -33.31 -16.78 9.57
CA ILE A 17 -32.36 -16.75 8.45
C ILE A 17 -33.12 -16.94 7.12
N ALA A 18 -34.08 -17.87 7.06
CA ALA A 18 -34.88 -18.10 5.86
C ALA A 18 -35.76 -16.88 5.50
N ARG A 19 -36.36 -16.21 6.50
CA ARG A 19 -37.14 -14.98 6.29
C ARG A 19 -36.27 -13.86 5.73
N VAL A 20 -35.10 -13.63 6.33
CA VAL A 20 -34.13 -12.64 5.83
C VAL A 20 -33.71 -12.94 4.39
N ARG A 21 -33.37 -14.21 4.10
CA ARG A 21 -33.01 -14.61 2.73
C ARG A 21 -34.15 -14.39 1.72
N ALA A 22 -35.40 -14.62 2.11
CA ALA A 22 -36.55 -14.38 1.25
C ALA A 22 -36.77 -12.88 0.98
N ASP A 23 -36.57 -12.04 1.99
CA ASP A 23 -36.68 -10.59 1.86
C ASP A 23 -35.52 -10.02 1.01
N GLU A 24 -34.30 -10.49 1.23
CA GLU A 24 -33.12 -10.18 0.39
C GLU A 24 -33.32 -10.62 -1.07
N ALA A 25 -33.90 -11.81 -1.29
CA ALA A 25 -34.21 -12.30 -2.63
C ALA A 25 -35.25 -11.43 -3.34
N LYS A 26 -36.35 -11.07 -2.66
CA LYS A 26 -37.36 -10.15 -3.20
C LYS A 26 -36.77 -8.80 -3.56
N PHE A 27 -35.94 -8.24 -2.68
CA PHE A 27 -35.25 -6.98 -2.92
C PHE A 27 -34.37 -7.07 -4.18
N ASN A 28 -33.59 -8.14 -4.32
CA ASN A 28 -32.75 -8.35 -5.50
C ASN A 28 -33.56 -8.51 -6.79
N GLU A 29 -34.72 -9.19 -6.75
CA GLU A 29 -35.62 -9.30 -7.89
C GLU A 29 -36.21 -7.94 -8.29
N GLU A 30 -36.61 -7.11 -7.33
CA GLU A 30 -37.09 -5.75 -7.58
C GLU A 30 -36.00 -4.87 -8.19
N GLN A 31 -34.78 -4.93 -7.67
CA GLN A 31 -33.64 -4.20 -8.24
C GLN A 31 -33.37 -4.62 -9.69
N LYS A 32 -33.39 -5.92 -9.99
CA LYS A 32 -33.26 -6.42 -11.37
C LYS A 32 -34.37 -5.91 -12.28
N LYS A 33 -35.62 -5.89 -11.80
CA LYS A 33 -36.75 -5.35 -12.58
C LYS A 33 -36.57 -3.86 -12.87
N ILE A 34 -36.09 -3.09 -11.89
CA ILE A 34 -35.80 -1.66 -12.06
C ILE A 34 -34.68 -1.47 -13.08
N GLU A 35 -33.61 -2.24 -13.00
CA GLU A 35 -32.48 -2.19 -13.94
C GLU A 35 -32.93 -2.51 -15.36
N ILE A 36 -33.71 -3.59 -15.55
CA ILE A 36 -34.27 -3.95 -16.86
C ILE A 36 -35.17 -2.82 -17.39
N LYS A 37 -36.01 -2.24 -16.53
CA LYS A 37 -36.88 -1.12 -16.92
C LYS A 37 -36.07 0.13 -17.32
N ALA A 38 -34.98 0.41 -16.61
CA ALA A 38 -34.07 1.51 -16.95
C ALA A 38 -33.38 1.25 -18.29
N GLN A 39 -32.87 0.04 -18.52
CA GLN A 39 -32.24 -0.33 -19.79
C GLN A 39 -33.22 -0.25 -20.96
N LEU A 40 -34.49 -0.64 -20.76
CA LEU A 40 -35.53 -0.51 -21.78
C LEU A 40 -35.83 0.97 -22.07
N ALA A 41 -35.96 1.80 -21.04
CA ALA A 41 -36.17 3.23 -21.19
C ALA A 41 -35.01 3.92 -21.94
N ASP A 42 -33.77 3.52 -21.68
CA ASP A 42 -32.59 4.02 -22.40
C ASP A 42 -32.62 3.61 -23.89
N GLN A 43 -33.01 2.37 -24.18
CA GLN A 43 -33.19 1.90 -25.56
C GLN A 43 -34.30 2.69 -26.28
N GLU A 44 -35.45 2.87 -25.65
CA GLU A 44 -36.58 3.64 -26.19
C GLU A 44 -36.19 5.10 -26.44
N ALA A 45 -35.52 5.76 -25.48
CA ALA A 45 -35.04 7.13 -25.62
C ALA A 45 -34.07 7.29 -26.80
N ARG A 46 -33.17 6.33 -26.99
CA ARG A 46 -32.23 6.31 -28.13
C ARG A 46 -32.97 6.17 -29.46
N VAL A 47 -33.95 5.26 -29.54
CA VAL A 47 -34.77 5.07 -30.75
C VAL A 47 -35.58 6.33 -31.05
N ASP A 48 -36.18 6.94 -30.04
CA ASP A 48 -36.96 8.17 -30.20
C ASP A 48 -36.10 9.35 -30.63
N TYR A 49 -34.87 9.46 -30.12
CA TYR A 49 -33.91 10.44 -30.61
C TYR A 49 -33.62 10.25 -32.10
N LEU A 50 -33.35 9.02 -32.55
CA LEU A 50 -33.12 8.71 -33.97
C LEU A 50 -34.35 9.01 -34.83
N ARG A 51 -35.56 8.69 -34.35
CA ARG A 51 -36.82 9.02 -35.02
C ARG A 51 -37.02 10.54 -35.16
N LYS A 52 -36.74 11.31 -34.11
CA LYS A 52 -36.80 12.78 -34.13
C LYS A 52 -35.78 13.36 -35.11
N GLN A 53 -34.54 12.86 -35.11
CA GLN A 53 -33.52 13.25 -36.08
C GLN A 53 -33.94 12.97 -37.53
N ARG A 54 -34.52 11.80 -37.79
CA ARG A 54 -35.09 11.47 -39.12
C ARG A 54 -36.22 12.43 -39.51
N LYS A 55 -37.12 12.78 -38.58
CA LYS A 55 -38.21 13.73 -38.82
C LYS A 55 -37.71 15.15 -39.13
N ILE A 56 -36.71 15.63 -38.39
CA ILE A 56 -36.07 16.93 -38.61
C ILE A 56 -35.34 16.96 -39.97
N LYS A 57 -34.68 15.85 -40.33
CA LYS A 57 -34.02 15.69 -41.63
C LYS A 57 -35.01 15.56 -42.80
N SER A 58 -36.19 14.97 -42.59
CA SER A 58 -37.24 14.92 -43.61
C SER A 58 -37.99 16.25 -43.77
N SER A 59 -38.14 17.05 -42.71
CA SER A 59 -38.78 18.38 -42.82
C SER A 59 -37.88 19.46 -43.40
N SER A 60 -36.56 19.23 -43.47
CA SER A 60 -35.58 20.16 -44.07
C SER A 60 -35.19 19.80 -45.50
N ALA A 61 -35.71 18.69 -46.05
CA ALA A 61 -35.43 18.25 -47.41
C ALA A 61 -36.73 18.14 -48.23
N SER A 62 -37.33 19.29 -48.55
CA SER A 62 -38.18 19.41 -49.74
C SER A 62 -37.28 19.44 -50.97
N GLY A 63 -37.03 18.29 -51.58
CA GLY A 63 -36.35 18.23 -52.87
C GLY A 63 -35.57 16.95 -53.13
N LEU A 64 -36.04 16.24 -54.16
CA LEU A 64 -35.36 15.25 -55.00
C LEU A 64 -35.40 13.76 -54.59
N ASP A 65 -35.98 13.07 -55.56
CA ASP A 65 -36.19 11.67 -55.84
C ASP A 65 -34.92 10.79 -55.81
N GLY A 66 -35.12 9.49 -55.64
CA GLY A 66 -34.19 8.47 -56.16
C GLY A 66 -33.06 7.97 -55.26
N PHE A 67 -33.37 7.24 -54.19
CA PHE A 67 -32.52 6.10 -53.81
C PHE A 67 -33.35 4.99 -53.15
N GLN A 68 -34.01 4.22 -54.02
CA GLN A 68 -34.53 2.89 -53.73
C GLN A 68 -33.35 1.98 -53.40
N LEU A 69 -32.82 2.06 -52.17
CA LEU A 69 -31.99 0.99 -51.64
C LEU A 69 -32.96 -0.12 -51.23
N ALA A 70 -33.03 -1.16 -52.07
CA ALA A 70 -33.56 -2.46 -51.72
C ALA A 70 -32.82 -2.95 -50.46
N LEU A 71 -33.36 -2.62 -49.30
CA LEU A 71 -33.05 -3.29 -48.06
C LEU A 71 -34.16 -4.32 -47.89
N ASP A 72 -33.80 -5.57 -48.18
CA ASP A 72 -34.66 -6.74 -48.21
C ASP A 72 -35.70 -6.71 -47.08
N LYS A 73 -36.97 -6.76 -47.48
CA LYS A 73 -38.14 -6.79 -46.59
C LYS A 73 -38.31 -8.15 -45.88
N ASP A 74 -37.33 -9.04 -45.98
CA ASP A 74 -37.42 -10.40 -45.45
C ASP A 74 -36.79 -10.55 -44.05
N ASN A 75 -36.20 -9.48 -43.48
CA ASN A 75 -35.62 -9.51 -42.13
C ASN A 75 -36.49 -8.85 -41.04
N VAL A 76 -37.69 -8.36 -41.36
CA VAL A 76 -38.55 -7.65 -40.40
C VAL A 76 -39.56 -8.58 -39.71
N LEU A 77 -39.56 -9.89 -40.02
CA LEU A 77 -40.42 -10.88 -39.37
C LEU A 77 -39.70 -11.85 -38.40
N ASN A 78 -38.38 -11.74 -38.22
CA ASN A 78 -37.62 -12.63 -37.34
C ASN A 78 -37.20 -11.99 -36.00
N VAL A 79 -38.04 -11.10 -35.43
CA VAL A 79 -37.81 -10.60 -34.05
C VAL A 79 -38.35 -11.58 -32.99
N SER A 80 -39.03 -12.65 -33.40
CA SER A 80 -39.52 -13.71 -32.50
C SER A 80 -38.65 -14.98 -32.51
N GLN A 81 -37.67 -15.08 -33.40
CA GLN A 81 -36.71 -16.18 -33.40
C GLN A 81 -35.44 -15.65 -32.72
N GLY A 82 -35.16 -16.08 -31.49
CA GLY A 82 -33.91 -15.74 -30.80
C GLY A 82 -32.73 -15.99 -31.73
N ASN A 83 -31.70 -15.14 -31.66
CA ASN A 83 -30.51 -15.28 -32.49
C ASN A 83 -29.97 -16.71 -32.35
N ILE A 84 -30.10 -17.52 -33.40
CA ILE A 84 -29.85 -18.97 -33.37
C ILE A 84 -28.42 -19.25 -32.89
N ASP A 85 -27.50 -18.34 -33.23
CA ASP A 85 -26.10 -18.41 -32.83
C ASP A 85 -25.89 -18.13 -31.33
N TYR A 86 -26.71 -17.26 -30.73
CA TYR A 86 -26.66 -16.96 -29.29
C TYR A 86 -27.18 -18.13 -28.44
N GLU A 87 -28.23 -18.82 -28.90
CA GLU A 87 -28.72 -20.01 -28.21
C GLU A 87 -27.74 -21.18 -28.31
N LYS A 88 -27.07 -21.34 -29.46
CA LYS A 88 -25.97 -22.30 -29.64
C LYS A 88 -24.80 -21.97 -28.73
N GLU A 89 -24.35 -20.71 -28.68
CA GLU A 89 -23.25 -20.28 -27.81
C GLU A 89 -23.56 -20.54 -26.33
N LYS A 90 -24.79 -20.22 -25.89
CA LYS A 90 -25.23 -20.49 -24.52
C LYS A 90 -25.27 -21.98 -24.20
N LYS A 91 -25.68 -22.81 -25.17
CA LYS A 91 -25.68 -24.27 -25.04
C LYS A 91 -24.26 -24.82 -24.98
N GLU A 92 -23.34 -24.34 -25.81
CA GLU A 92 -21.92 -24.70 -25.75
C GLU A 92 -21.27 -24.27 -24.42
N GLU A 93 -21.64 -23.11 -23.89
CA GLU A 93 -21.15 -22.64 -22.59
C GLU A 93 -21.69 -23.50 -21.43
N GLN A 94 -22.96 -23.93 -21.50
CA GLN A 94 -23.53 -24.91 -20.58
C GLN A 94 -22.80 -26.24 -20.67
N GLU A 95 -22.61 -26.77 -21.89
CA GLU A 95 -21.88 -28.01 -22.12
C GLU A 95 -20.43 -27.91 -21.63
N LYS A 96 -19.74 -26.78 -21.81
CA LYS A 96 -18.39 -26.55 -21.27
C LYS A 96 -18.38 -26.57 -19.74
N LYS A 97 -19.37 -25.95 -19.10
CA LYS A 97 -19.52 -25.98 -17.63
C LYS A 97 -19.82 -27.39 -17.13
N GLU A 98 -20.73 -28.09 -17.80
CA GLU A 98 -21.07 -29.47 -17.48
C GLU A 98 -19.89 -30.42 -17.71
N LYS A 99 -19.11 -30.23 -18.78
CA LYS A 99 -17.83 -30.93 -19.02
C LYS A 99 -16.81 -30.64 -17.93
N ALA A 100 -16.65 -29.37 -17.54
CA ALA A 100 -15.70 -28.96 -16.50
C ALA A 100 -16.08 -29.50 -15.11
N ILE A 101 -17.38 -29.61 -14.82
CA ILE A 101 -17.92 -30.23 -13.60
C ILE A 101 -17.85 -31.76 -13.67
N GLY A 102 -17.72 -32.33 -14.89
CA GLY A 102 -17.73 -33.77 -15.14
C GLY A 102 -19.13 -34.38 -15.32
N LEU A 103 -20.18 -33.55 -15.38
CA LEU A 103 -21.57 -33.98 -15.63
C LEU A 103 -21.76 -34.45 -17.08
N LEU A 104 -21.17 -33.72 -18.03
CA LEU A 104 -21.13 -34.09 -19.44
C LEU A 104 -19.75 -34.62 -19.78
N THR A 105 -19.46 -35.86 -19.37
CA THR A 105 -18.21 -36.56 -19.70
C THR A 105 -18.47 -37.51 -20.87
N TYR A 106 -17.84 -37.27 -22.02
CA TYR A 106 -17.99 -38.15 -23.17
C TYR A 106 -17.31 -39.50 -22.91
N LEU A 107 -17.95 -40.58 -23.36
CA LEU A 107 -17.42 -41.93 -23.27
C LEU A 107 -16.04 -42.01 -23.93
N GLY A 108 -15.01 -42.35 -23.15
CA GLY A 108 -13.61 -42.41 -23.62
C GLY A 108 -12.77 -41.16 -23.31
N GLN A 109 -13.37 -40.09 -22.80
CA GLN A 109 -12.64 -38.90 -22.36
C GLN A 109 -12.33 -39.04 -20.87
N THR A 110 -11.10 -39.42 -20.52
CA THR A 110 -10.70 -39.47 -19.11
C THR A 110 -10.45 -38.05 -18.60
N VAL A 111 -10.61 -37.83 -17.29
CA VAL A 111 -10.26 -36.55 -16.64
C VAL A 111 -8.80 -36.15 -16.93
N LEU A 112 -7.94 -37.15 -17.15
CA LEU A 112 -6.53 -36.99 -17.53
C LEU A 112 -6.37 -36.46 -18.97
N ASP A 113 -7.15 -36.97 -19.92
CA ASP A 113 -7.13 -36.48 -21.32
C ASP A 113 -7.62 -35.04 -21.44
N ALA A 114 -8.62 -34.65 -20.65
CA ALA A 114 -9.11 -33.27 -20.61
C ALA A 114 -8.06 -32.29 -20.04
N ALA A 115 -7.23 -32.76 -19.12
CA ALA A 115 -6.08 -32.01 -18.59
C ALA A 115 -4.83 -32.09 -19.51
N GLY A 116 -4.87 -32.90 -20.57
CA GLY A 116 -3.72 -33.19 -21.42
C GLY A 116 -2.61 -33.97 -20.72
N GLU A 117 -2.88 -34.55 -19.54
CA GLU A 117 -1.91 -35.36 -18.83
C GLU A 117 -2.03 -36.82 -19.26
N LYS A 118 -0.89 -37.40 -19.67
CA LYS A 118 -0.82 -38.84 -19.90
C LYS A 118 -0.99 -39.61 -18.59
N PRO A 119 -1.72 -40.74 -18.60
CA PRO A 119 -1.79 -41.61 -17.44
C PRO A 119 -0.42 -42.23 -17.11
N TRP A 120 -0.21 -42.57 -15.84
CA TRP A 120 1.09 -43.01 -15.31
C TRP A 120 1.71 -44.22 -16.04
N TYR A 121 0.88 -45.09 -16.62
CA TYR A 121 1.29 -46.29 -17.34
C TYR A 121 1.71 -46.03 -18.80
N ASP A 122 1.36 -44.89 -19.38
CA ASP A 122 1.73 -44.48 -20.75
C ASP A 122 2.98 -43.57 -20.77
N ILE A 123 3.49 -43.23 -19.59
CA ILE A 123 4.71 -42.44 -19.39
C ILE A 123 5.88 -43.39 -19.13
N HIS A 124 7.03 -43.13 -19.76
CA HIS A 124 8.23 -43.92 -19.52
C HIS A 124 8.65 -43.88 -18.03
N PRO A 125 9.05 -45.00 -17.39
CA PRO A 125 9.30 -45.07 -15.95
C PRO A 125 10.29 -44.02 -15.42
N ARG A 126 11.25 -43.61 -16.25
CA ARG A 126 12.25 -42.58 -15.92
C ARG A 126 11.64 -41.18 -15.83
N ASP A 127 10.69 -40.86 -16.71
CA ASP A 127 9.99 -39.57 -16.72
C ASP A 127 8.94 -39.50 -15.60
N HIS A 128 8.30 -40.64 -15.29
CA HIS A 128 7.41 -40.77 -14.14
C HIS A 128 8.17 -40.52 -12.83
N GLN A 129 9.33 -41.14 -12.63
CA GLN A 129 10.17 -40.91 -11.44
C GLN A 129 10.61 -39.45 -11.32
N ARG A 130 10.98 -38.82 -12.44
CA ARG A 130 11.34 -37.40 -12.47
C ARG A 130 10.16 -36.52 -12.06
N ARG A 131 8.99 -36.71 -12.65
CA ARG A 131 7.76 -35.95 -12.33
C ARG A 131 7.36 -36.11 -10.86
N GLU A 132 7.45 -37.32 -10.32
CA GLU A 132 7.19 -37.59 -8.91
C GLU A 132 8.19 -36.87 -7.99
N SER A 133 9.46 -36.79 -8.38
CA SER A 133 10.47 -36.03 -7.63
C SER A 133 10.21 -34.51 -7.66
N GLU A 134 9.73 -33.99 -8.78
CA GLU A 134 9.34 -32.58 -8.93
C GLU A 134 8.11 -32.28 -8.05
N ARG A 135 7.07 -33.13 -8.10
CA ARG A 135 5.88 -33.02 -7.23
C ARG A 135 6.22 -33.07 -5.74
N LYS A 136 7.20 -33.91 -5.35
CA LYS A 136 7.68 -33.97 -3.95
C LYS A 136 8.39 -32.70 -3.53
N LYS A 137 9.26 -32.15 -4.37
CA LYS A 137 9.93 -30.86 -4.12
C LYS A 137 8.91 -29.73 -3.97
N ASP A 138 7.93 -29.66 -4.86
CA ASP A 138 6.85 -28.66 -4.77
C ASP A 138 6.08 -28.79 -3.45
N ASN A 139 5.78 -30.01 -3.02
CA ASN A 139 5.09 -30.24 -1.76
C ASN A 139 5.97 -29.85 -0.55
N GLU A 140 7.26 -30.17 -0.57
CA GLU A 140 8.23 -29.77 0.46
C GLU A 140 8.35 -28.25 0.54
N GLU A 141 8.44 -27.55 -0.60
CA GLU A 141 8.43 -26.09 -0.64
C GLU A 141 7.15 -25.49 -0.06
N MET A 142 5.99 -26.08 -0.40
CA MET A 142 4.70 -25.65 0.12
C MET A 142 4.61 -25.89 1.63
N GLU A 143 5.16 -26.99 2.14
CA GLU A 143 5.28 -27.24 3.57
C GLU A 143 6.22 -26.24 4.25
N ILE A 144 7.36 -25.90 3.66
CA ILE A 144 8.29 -24.90 4.20
C ILE A 144 7.58 -23.54 4.27
N LYS A 145 6.85 -23.14 3.22
CA LYS A 145 6.05 -21.91 3.20
C LYS A 145 4.96 -21.95 4.29
N LYS A 146 4.25 -23.07 4.46
CA LYS A 146 3.26 -23.25 5.54
C LYS A 146 3.92 -23.14 6.92
N LYS A 147 5.09 -23.76 7.12
CA LYS A 147 5.85 -23.71 8.38
C LYS A 147 6.33 -22.28 8.69
N ILE A 148 6.83 -21.55 7.69
CA ILE A 148 7.22 -20.13 7.83
C ILE A 148 6.02 -19.25 8.13
N LEU A 149 4.87 -19.50 7.49
CA LEU A 149 3.64 -18.76 7.76
C LEU A 149 3.06 -19.06 9.15
N ALA A 150 3.19 -20.30 9.62
CA ALA A 150 2.76 -20.71 10.95
C ALA A 150 3.78 -20.39 12.06
N ASP A 151 4.94 -19.84 11.71
CA ASP A 151 5.97 -19.46 12.68
C ASP A 151 5.67 -18.06 13.26
N PRO A 152 5.37 -17.95 14.57
CA PRO A 152 5.09 -16.67 15.21
C PRO A 152 6.29 -15.69 15.14
N LEU A 153 7.52 -16.19 15.04
CA LEU A 153 8.71 -15.34 14.96
C LEU A 153 8.77 -14.58 13.63
N THR A 154 8.19 -15.14 12.56
CA THR A 154 8.07 -14.46 11.27
C THR A 154 7.08 -13.30 11.34
N GLU A 155 5.99 -13.44 12.09
CA GLU A 155 5.07 -12.34 12.36
C GLU A 155 5.71 -11.24 13.21
N MET A 156 6.44 -11.61 14.26
CA MET A 156 7.18 -10.66 15.10
C MET A 156 8.19 -9.84 14.29
N LYS A 157 8.96 -10.49 13.40
CA LYS A 157 9.90 -9.79 12.50
C LYS A 157 9.21 -8.81 11.56
N LYS A 158 8.02 -9.14 11.05
CA LYS A 158 7.22 -8.19 10.24
C LYS A 158 6.84 -6.98 11.07
N VAL A 159 6.37 -7.18 12.30
CA VAL A 159 6.00 -6.09 13.22
C VAL A 159 7.20 -5.20 13.54
N GLU A 160 8.37 -5.78 13.82
CA GLU A 160 9.61 -5.01 14.01
C GLU A 160 9.97 -4.16 12.79
N ASN A 161 9.85 -4.73 11.58
CA ASN A 161 10.12 -4.00 10.35
C ASN A 161 9.12 -2.85 10.16
N MET A 162 7.85 -3.04 10.51
CA MET A 162 6.84 -1.98 10.51
C MET A 162 7.21 -0.84 11.48
N PHE A 163 7.65 -1.16 12.70
CA PHE A 163 8.11 -0.14 13.66
C PHE A 163 9.36 0.59 13.19
N LYS A 164 10.33 -0.11 12.59
CA LYS A 164 11.52 0.50 11.99
C LYS A 164 11.14 1.44 10.86
N HIS A 165 10.25 1.00 9.97
CA HIS A 165 9.76 1.83 8.87
C HIS A 165 9.01 3.07 9.38
N HIS A 166 8.13 2.92 10.37
CA HIS A 166 7.41 4.05 10.97
C HIS A 166 8.36 5.06 11.63
N LYS A 167 9.40 4.57 12.33
CA LYS A 167 10.44 5.42 12.90
C LYS A 167 11.21 6.19 11.83
N GLU A 168 11.55 5.53 10.71
CA GLU A 168 12.24 6.17 9.60
C GLU A 168 11.35 7.20 8.90
N MET A 169 10.07 6.88 8.65
CA MET A 169 9.10 7.82 8.08
C MET A 169 8.93 9.05 8.98
N LYS A 170 8.83 8.88 10.30
CA LYS A 170 8.76 10.00 11.25
C LYS A 170 10.03 10.85 11.20
N LYS A 171 11.21 10.22 11.12
CA LYS A 171 12.49 10.92 10.98
C LYS A 171 12.59 11.67 9.64
N GLN A 172 12.06 11.12 8.55
CA GLN A 172 11.99 11.79 7.24
C GLN A 172 11.03 12.98 7.28
N GLN A 173 9.87 12.83 7.94
CA GLN A 173 8.94 13.94 8.16
C GLN A 173 9.59 15.05 8.98
N GLU A 174 10.21 14.73 10.11
CA GLU A 174 10.94 15.69 10.94
C GLU A 174 12.08 16.36 10.16
N ALA A 175 12.83 15.61 9.34
CA ALA A 175 13.89 16.17 8.50
C ALA A 175 13.35 17.09 7.40
N SER A 176 12.23 16.73 6.77
CA SER A 176 11.54 17.56 5.77
C SER A 176 10.98 18.84 6.39
N GLU A 177 10.39 18.76 7.58
CA GLU A 177 9.93 19.91 8.36
C GLU A 177 11.09 20.85 8.72
N LEU A 178 12.23 20.29 9.14
CA LEU A 178 13.45 21.07 9.40
C LEU A 178 14.00 21.72 8.12
N GLN A 179 14.02 21.01 6.99
CA GLN A 179 14.42 21.58 5.71
C GLN A 179 13.50 22.74 5.30
N ARG A 180 12.19 22.58 5.50
CA ARG A 180 11.19 23.61 5.24
C ARG A 180 11.37 24.83 6.15
N ALA A 181 11.59 24.62 7.43
CA ALA A 181 11.89 25.71 8.37
C ALA A 181 13.16 26.45 7.98
N ASN A 182 14.24 25.74 7.63
CA ASN A 182 15.48 26.33 7.15
C ASN A 182 15.27 27.15 5.85
N ALA A 183 14.48 26.63 4.89
CA ALA A 183 14.14 27.39 3.68
C ALA A 183 13.37 28.68 4.01
N CYS A 184 12.44 28.64 4.96
CA CYS A 184 11.71 29.83 5.43
C CYS A 184 12.65 30.85 6.10
N ILE A 185 13.59 30.38 6.92
CA ILE A 185 14.61 31.22 7.56
C ILE A 185 15.48 31.90 6.49
N HIS A 186 15.98 31.15 5.51
CA HIS A 186 16.81 31.68 4.43
C HIS A 186 16.07 32.66 3.51
N ALA A 187 14.75 32.51 3.34
CA ALA A 187 13.93 33.46 2.60
C ALA A 187 13.74 34.80 3.35
N MET A 188 13.93 34.83 4.68
CA MET A 188 13.73 35.99 5.54
C MET A 188 14.96 36.33 6.40
N PRO A 189 16.13 36.61 5.79
CA PRO A 189 17.39 36.78 6.52
C PRO A 189 17.43 38.01 7.44
N SER A 190 16.61 39.04 7.17
CA SER A 190 16.50 40.22 8.04
C SER A 190 15.71 39.96 9.33
N LEU A 191 14.71 39.08 9.29
CA LEU A 191 13.92 38.68 10.47
C LEU A 191 14.61 37.59 11.29
N PHE A 192 15.43 36.79 10.61
CA PHE A 192 16.12 35.64 11.17
C PHE A 192 17.64 35.73 10.91
N PRO A 193 18.37 36.59 11.63
CA PRO A 193 19.83 36.66 11.55
C PRO A 193 20.51 35.40 12.14
N ASP A 194 21.70 35.04 11.63
CA ASP A 194 22.45 33.81 11.95
C ASP A 194 23.21 33.87 13.31
N ASP A 195 22.59 34.47 14.33
CA ASP A 195 23.26 34.76 15.60
C ASP A 195 23.33 33.55 16.55
N ILE A 196 22.53 32.51 16.29
CA ILE A 196 22.48 31.30 17.12
C ILE A 196 23.55 30.30 16.65
N ILE A 197 24.82 30.60 16.88
CA ILE A 197 25.93 29.68 16.61
C ILE A 197 25.91 28.58 17.68
N VAL A 198 25.38 27.40 17.36
CA VAL A 198 25.64 26.21 18.18
C VAL A 198 27.08 25.80 17.88
N PRO A 199 27.95 25.65 18.90
CA PRO A 199 29.27 25.06 18.69
C PRO A 199 29.08 23.71 17.99
N LYS A 200 29.41 23.64 16.68
CA LYS A 200 29.48 22.37 15.97
C LYS A 200 30.42 21.51 16.80
N HIS A 201 29.92 20.40 17.35
CA HIS A 201 30.65 19.53 18.25
C HIS A 201 32.14 19.42 17.87
N GLN A 202 33.03 20.00 18.68
CA GLN A 202 34.47 19.74 18.61
C GLN A 202 34.81 18.25 18.92
N ASN A 203 33.80 17.41 19.14
CA ASN A 203 33.96 15.98 19.42
C ASN A 203 34.44 15.15 18.22
N GLN A 204 34.48 15.69 16.99
CA GLN A 204 35.12 14.99 15.87
C GLN A 204 36.66 14.96 15.99
N LYS A 205 37.27 15.95 16.67
CA LYS A 205 38.71 15.97 16.92
C LYS A 205 39.10 15.12 18.13
N ILE A 206 38.31 15.14 19.20
CA ILE A 206 38.57 14.36 20.43
C ILE A 206 38.35 12.86 20.17
N ALA A 207 37.35 12.46 19.39
CA ALA A 207 37.12 11.04 19.05
C ALA A 207 38.18 10.47 18.09
N ALA A 208 38.78 11.30 17.23
CA ALA A 208 39.91 10.91 16.40
C ALA A 208 41.19 10.73 17.24
N GLN A 209 41.43 11.61 18.21
CA GLN A 209 42.58 11.51 19.12
C GLN A 209 42.46 10.29 20.06
N LYS A 210 41.26 9.98 20.58
CA LYS A 210 41.02 8.82 21.45
C LYS A 210 41.04 7.46 20.73
N LYS A 211 40.99 7.45 19.39
CA LYS A 211 41.18 6.24 18.57
C LYS A 211 42.65 5.93 18.29
N VAL A 212 43.55 6.90 18.42
CA VAL A 212 45.00 6.69 18.21
C VAL A 212 45.66 6.11 19.47
N GLU A 213 45.20 6.47 20.68
CA GLU A 213 45.77 5.92 21.93
C GLU A 213 45.27 4.52 22.32
N ASN A 214 44.18 4.02 21.74
CA ASN A 214 43.64 2.69 22.04
C ASN A 214 44.09 1.59 21.07
N GLY A 215 45.02 1.88 20.16
CA GLY A 215 45.56 0.93 19.18
C GLY A 215 46.55 -0.10 19.74
N ASP A 216 47.14 0.14 20.90
CA ASP A 216 48.27 -0.67 21.42
C ASP A 216 47.97 -1.46 22.70
N ARG A 217 46.69 -1.64 23.09
CA ARG A 217 46.32 -2.32 24.34
C ARG A 217 45.53 -3.64 24.20
N SER A 218 45.59 -4.30 23.04
CA SER A 218 44.92 -5.60 22.82
C SER A 218 45.86 -6.79 22.68
N LYS A 219 47.04 -6.79 23.34
CA LYS A 219 47.96 -7.96 23.35
C LYS A 219 48.43 -8.44 24.74
N LEU A 220 47.77 -8.08 25.83
CA LEU A 220 48.15 -8.56 27.18
C LEU A 220 46.95 -8.85 28.08
N THR A 221 46.02 -9.71 27.64
CA THR A 221 44.96 -10.24 28.52
C THR A 221 44.75 -11.74 28.31
N GLU A 222 45.83 -12.52 28.28
CA GLU A 222 45.80 -13.98 28.47
C GLU A 222 47.07 -14.44 29.21
N SER A 223 47.30 -13.98 30.45
CA SER A 223 48.35 -14.60 31.29
C SER A 223 48.33 -14.24 32.79
N ILE A 224 47.19 -13.89 33.39
CA ILE A 224 47.14 -13.69 34.85
C ILE A 224 45.88 -14.33 35.43
N LEU A 225 45.91 -15.66 35.52
CA LEU A 225 45.12 -16.44 36.46
C LEU A 225 45.97 -17.60 36.97
N THR A 226 47.06 -17.30 37.69
CA THR A 226 47.73 -18.26 38.57
C THR A 226 48.45 -17.53 39.71
N LEU A 227 48.29 -18.06 40.93
CA LEU A 227 49.04 -17.79 42.18
C LEU A 227 48.57 -16.54 42.96
N SER A 228 47.80 -16.68 44.06
CA SER A 228 48.12 -17.29 45.36
C SER A 228 49.27 -16.59 46.08
N GLU A 229 48.89 -15.90 47.18
CA GLU A 229 49.59 -15.49 48.41
C GLU A 229 51.07 -15.05 48.32
N HIS A 230 51.46 -14.04 49.12
CA HIS A 230 52.53 -14.07 50.12
C HIS A 230 52.74 -12.66 50.69
N THR A 231 53.11 -12.67 51.95
CA THR A 231 53.37 -11.59 52.90
C THR A 231 54.45 -10.58 52.48
N SER A 232 54.35 -9.32 52.93
CA SER A 232 55.25 -8.74 53.95
C SER A 232 55.02 -7.24 54.10
N LYS A 233 55.19 -6.79 55.34
CA LYS A 233 55.10 -5.41 55.82
C LYS A 233 56.40 -4.66 55.48
N THR A 234 56.29 -3.40 55.08
CA THR A 234 57.27 -2.34 55.42
C THR A 234 56.56 -0.98 55.48
N SER A 235 56.73 -0.28 56.59
CA SER A 235 56.39 1.12 56.84
C SER A 235 57.69 1.95 56.80
N PRO A 236 57.72 3.25 57.16
CA PRO A 236 56.80 4.38 56.95
C PRO A 236 57.54 5.60 56.32
N ALA A 237 56.84 6.54 55.68
CA ALA A 237 57.10 8.00 55.77
C ALA A 237 56.38 8.80 54.66
N GLU A 238 55.67 9.83 55.12
CA GLU A 238 55.38 11.11 54.44
C GLU A 238 54.72 11.08 53.05
N VAL A 239 53.41 10.80 53.06
CA VAL A 239 52.51 11.21 51.97
C VAL A 239 52.06 12.65 52.24
N LEU A 240 52.49 13.56 51.37
CA LEU A 240 51.87 14.87 51.17
C LEU A 240 50.37 14.68 50.85
N LYS A 241 49.52 14.77 51.86
CA LYS A 241 48.06 14.73 51.73
C LYS A 241 47.51 16.09 51.28
N PHE A 242 47.92 16.58 50.12
CA PHE A 242 47.41 17.87 49.61
C PHE A 242 46.78 17.82 48.21
N ASP A 243 47.04 16.79 47.40
CA ASP A 243 46.64 16.81 45.97
C ASP A 243 45.30 16.09 45.67
N ASP A 244 44.91 15.15 46.52
CA ASP A 244 43.70 14.33 46.34
C ASP A 244 42.39 15.13 46.43
N LYS A 245 42.39 16.24 47.19
CA LYS A 245 41.25 17.16 47.29
C LYS A 245 41.15 18.09 46.08
N ILE A 246 42.29 18.48 45.51
CA ILE A 246 42.39 19.39 44.37
C ILE A 246 41.96 18.66 43.09
N GLU A 247 42.37 17.40 42.91
CA GLU A 247 41.87 16.59 41.79
C GLU A 247 40.37 16.30 41.89
N LYS A 248 39.87 15.95 43.09
CA LYS A 248 38.42 15.74 43.31
C LYS A 248 37.61 17.02 43.09
N SER A 249 38.10 18.19 43.50
CA SER A 249 37.43 19.47 43.23
C SER A 249 37.41 19.80 41.73
N ASN A 250 38.52 19.56 41.02
CA ASN A 250 38.61 19.77 39.57
C ASN A 250 37.66 18.84 38.79
N VAL A 251 37.56 17.55 39.16
CA VAL A 251 36.62 16.62 38.52
C VAL A 251 35.17 17.04 38.75
N ILE A 252 34.84 17.54 39.94
CA ILE A 252 33.51 18.07 40.27
C ILE A 252 33.22 19.35 39.46
N GLU A 253 34.18 20.26 39.32
CA GLU A 253 34.09 21.46 38.48
C GLU A 253 33.88 21.11 36.99
N MET A 254 34.59 20.10 36.47
CA MET A 254 34.41 19.57 35.11
C MET A 254 33.03 18.93 34.91
N ALA A 255 32.52 18.21 35.91
CA ALA A 255 31.17 17.66 35.88
C ALA A 255 30.11 18.78 35.90
N LYS A 256 30.28 19.81 36.73
CA LYS A 256 29.39 20.98 36.77
C LYS A 256 29.40 21.77 35.47
N SER A 257 30.58 22.03 34.90
CA SER A 257 30.70 22.75 33.63
C SER A 257 30.15 21.96 32.45
N SER A 258 30.33 20.63 32.42
CA SER A 258 29.69 19.77 31.42
C SER A 258 28.16 19.74 31.55
N GLU A 259 27.62 19.73 32.77
CA GLU A 259 26.17 19.83 33.00
C GLU A 259 25.62 21.22 32.62
N ILE A 260 26.31 22.32 32.97
CA ILE A 260 25.95 23.67 32.52
C ILE A 260 25.99 23.76 30.99
N ASN A 261 26.98 23.15 30.34
CA ASN A 261 27.07 23.12 28.88
C ASN A 261 25.94 22.29 28.25
N ARG A 262 25.51 21.20 28.90
CA ARG A 262 24.32 20.44 28.50
C ARG A 262 23.05 21.29 28.59
N LEU A 263 22.88 22.04 29.68
CA LEU A 263 21.73 22.94 29.85
C LEU A 263 21.75 24.08 28.82
N ARG A 264 22.92 24.65 28.53
CA ARG A 264 23.10 25.64 27.44
C ARG A 264 22.75 25.05 26.08
N ALA A 265 23.22 23.84 25.77
CA ALA A 265 22.89 23.14 24.53
C ALA A 265 21.38 22.87 24.42
N GLN A 266 20.74 22.43 25.52
CA GLN A 266 19.30 22.22 25.55
C GLN A 266 18.52 23.53 25.36
N ARG A 267 18.94 24.62 26.00
CA ARG A 267 18.36 25.95 25.80
C ARG A 267 18.46 26.38 24.33
N LEU A 268 19.64 26.28 23.72
CA LEU A 268 19.84 26.60 22.31
C LEU A 268 18.98 25.73 21.38
N GLN A 269 18.76 24.45 21.72
CA GLN A 269 17.86 23.57 20.97
C GLN A 269 16.38 24.02 21.07
N ARG A 270 15.93 24.49 22.23
CA ARG A 270 14.56 25.02 22.39
C ARG A 270 14.39 26.32 21.62
N GLU A 271 15.33 27.25 21.75
CA GLU A 271 15.33 28.52 21.01
C GLU A 271 15.32 28.28 19.48
N ARG A 272 16.10 27.30 18.99
CA ARG A 272 16.06 26.88 17.57
C ARG A 272 14.70 26.33 17.15
N LYS A 273 14.12 25.41 17.93
CA LYS A 273 12.79 24.85 17.62
C LYS A 273 11.70 25.92 17.61
N GLU A 274 11.77 26.88 18.51
CA GLU A 274 10.84 28.02 18.56
C GLU A 274 11.04 28.95 17.35
N ARG A 275 12.30 29.19 16.97
CA ARG A 275 12.64 29.93 15.75
C ARG A 275 12.15 29.24 14.48
N ASP A 276 12.33 27.93 14.35
CA ASP A 276 11.86 27.13 13.22
C ASP A 276 10.34 27.21 13.09
N ARG A 277 9.63 27.05 14.22
CA ARG A 277 8.16 27.21 14.29
C ARG A 277 7.72 28.62 13.90
N ALA A 278 8.41 29.65 14.41
CA ALA A 278 8.12 31.04 14.08
C ALA A 278 8.34 31.34 12.59
N ALA A 279 9.41 30.82 11.99
CA ALA A 279 9.72 31.02 10.58
C ALA A 279 8.64 30.42 9.67
N VAL A 280 8.20 29.20 9.97
CA VAL A 280 7.10 28.55 9.22
C VAL A 280 5.79 29.32 9.37
N LEU A 281 5.47 29.79 10.58
CA LEU A 281 4.25 30.56 10.86
C LEU A 281 4.26 31.92 10.15
N LEU A 282 5.38 32.63 10.15
CA LEU A 282 5.53 33.92 9.46
C LEU A 282 5.50 33.74 7.93
N ALA A 283 6.18 32.74 7.39
CA ALA A 283 6.09 32.43 5.95
C ALA A 283 4.64 32.14 5.53
N LYS A 284 3.87 31.47 6.40
CA LYS A 284 2.44 31.20 6.17
C LYS A 284 1.59 32.48 6.19
N SER A 285 1.83 33.38 7.15
CA SER A 285 1.06 34.63 7.26
C SER A 285 1.39 35.64 6.16
N MET A 286 2.64 35.67 5.70
CA MET A 286 3.10 36.52 4.60
C MET A 286 2.67 36.00 3.22
N GLY A 287 2.02 34.83 3.15
CA GLY A 287 1.55 34.26 1.90
C GLY A 287 2.66 33.64 1.04
N LEU A 288 3.83 33.34 1.60
CA LEU A 288 4.94 32.64 0.91
C LEU A 288 4.63 31.14 0.81
N THR A 289 3.51 30.80 0.19
CA THR A 289 3.03 29.43 0.03
C THR A 289 3.94 28.56 -0.82
N ASP A 290 4.69 29.18 -1.73
CA ASP A 290 5.60 28.48 -2.64
C ASP A 290 6.80 27.88 -1.90
N ILE A 291 7.31 28.55 -0.85
CA ILE A 291 8.40 28.06 0.01
C ILE A 291 7.91 26.98 1.00
N LEU A 292 6.60 26.98 1.27
CA LEU A 292 5.94 26.02 2.14
C LEU A 292 5.49 24.74 1.41
N ARG A 293 5.59 24.70 0.08
CA ARG A 293 5.19 23.56 -0.75
C ARG A 293 6.26 22.46 -0.67
N HIS A 294 5.87 21.23 -0.34
CA HIS A 294 6.76 20.09 -0.47
C HIS A 294 7.13 19.92 -1.95
N PRO A 295 8.39 19.60 -2.32
CA PRO A 295 8.83 19.48 -3.71
C PRO A 295 8.08 18.41 -4.52
N ILE A 296 7.22 17.60 -3.89
CA ILE A 296 6.43 16.52 -4.50
C ILE A 296 4.97 16.96 -4.75
N GLU A 297 4.50 18.02 -4.09
CA GLU A 297 3.14 18.54 -4.28
C GLU A 297 3.12 19.64 -5.35
N GLU A 298 3.55 19.31 -6.56
CA GLU A 298 3.02 20.02 -7.71
C GLU A 298 1.51 19.77 -7.69
N GLN A 299 0.72 20.82 -7.40
CA GLN A 299 -0.69 20.78 -7.73
C GLN A 299 -0.78 20.48 -9.22
N VAL A 300 -1.02 19.22 -9.56
CA VAL A 300 -1.42 18.84 -10.90
C VAL A 300 -2.65 19.71 -11.15
N CYS A 301 -2.52 20.68 -12.05
CA CYS A 301 -3.65 21.48 -12.49
C CYS A 301 -4.58 20.51 -13.23
N VAL A 302 -5.48 19.87 -12.49
CA VAL A 302 -6.45 18.95 -13.06
C VAL A 302 -7.52 19.83 -13.68
N ASP A 303 -7.45 20.01 -15.00
CA ASP A 303 -8.49 20.65 -15.81
C ASP A 303 -9.87 20.14 -15.35
N GLU A 304 -10.71 21.06 -14.86
CA GLU A 304 -11.98 20.73 -14.21
C GLU A 304 -12.90 19.88 -15.11
N ARG A 305 -12.74 20.01 -16.44
CA ARG A 305 -13.47 19.23 -17.44
C ARG A 305 -13.11 17.74 -17.43
N LYS A 306 -11.96 17.37 -16.86
CA LYS A 306 -11.47 15.99 -16.73
C LYS A 306 -11.86 15.36 -15.39
N LEU A 307 -12.39 16.13 -14.44
CA LEU A 307 -12.83 15.61 -13.16
C LEU A 307 -14.13 14.82 -13.32
N PRO A 308 -14.27 13.66 -12.67
CA PRO A 308 -15.51 12.91 -12.69
C PRO A 308 -16.64 13.69 -12.00
N PHE A 309 -17.85 13.59 -12.53
CA PHE A 309 -19.06 14.08 -11.88
C PHE A 309 -19.14 13.48 -10.47
N ASN A 310 -19.33 14.33 -9.45
CA ASN A 310 -19.25 14.08 -7.99
C ASN A 310 -17.91 14.44 -7.28
N SER A 311 -16.87 14.90 -7.98
CA SER A 311 -15.64 15.40 -7.33
C SER A 311 -15.85 16.60 -6.41
N ALA A 312 -16.85 17.44 -6.68
CA ALA A 312 -17.18 18.64 -5.91
C ALA A 312 -17.79 18.34 -4.53
N PHE A 313 -18.46 17.19 -4.36
CA PHE A 313 -19.12 16.82 -3.10
C PHE A 313 -18.30 15.84 -2.27
N ASN A 314 -17.46 15.02 -2.91
CA ASN A 314 -16.56 14.11 -2.21
C ASN A 314 -15.24 13.93 -2.99
N PRO A 315 -14.22 14.77 -2.72
CA PRO A 315 -12.96 14.74 -3.46
C PRO A 315 -12.17 13.45 -3.22
N GLU A 316 -12.14 12.96 -1.99
CA GLU A 316 -11.42 11.74 -1.59
C GLU A 316 -11.97 10.49 -2.31
N LEU A 317 -13.29 10.28 -2.30
CA LEU A 317 -13.89 9.14 -3.00
C LEU A 317 -13.72 9.27 -4.52
N SER A 318 -13.81 10.49 -5.04
CA SER A 318 -13.69 10.74 -6.48
C SER A 318 -12.26 10.48 -6.98
N ALA A 319 -11.24 10.84 -6.19
CA ALA A 319 -9.85 10.54 -6.45
C ALA A 319 -9.62 9.02 -6.52
N VAL A 320 -10.05 8.28 -5.49
CA VAL A 320 -9.92 6.82 -5.44
C VAL A 320 -10.62 6.11 -6.61
N LEU A 321 -11.84 6.54 -6.95
CA LEU A 321 -12.59 5.99 -8.08
C LEU A 321 -11.95 6.35 -9.44
N SER A 322 -11.37 7.54 -9.57
CA SER A 322 -10.64 7.95 -10.77
C SER A 322 -9.38 7.10 -10.98
N GLU A 323 -8.65 6.82 -9.91
CA GLU A 323 -7.44 6.00 -9.96
C GLU A 323 -7.76 4.54 -10.31
N ARG A 324 -8.85 3.98 -9.75
CA ARG A 324 -9.36 2.65 -10.12
C ARG A 324 -9.71 2.57 -11.62
N ARG A 325 -10.39 3.58 -12.16
CA ARG A 325 -10.72 3.67 -13.60
C ARG A 325 -9.47 3.78 -14.46
N ARG A 326 -8.47 4.56 -14.03
CA ARG A 326 -7.19 4.70 -14.72
C ARG A 326 -6.44 3.38 -14.78
N ARG A 327 -6.32 2.67 -13.65
CA ARG A 327 -5.72 1.32 -13.60
C ARG A 327 -6.42 0.35 -14.54
N HIS A 328 -7.76 0.35 -14.57
CA HIS A 328 -8.53 -0.49 -15.49
C HIS A 328 -8.26 -0.15 -16.97
N ARG A 329 -8.15 1.14 -17.32
CA ARG A 329 -7.78 1.57 -18.69
C ARG A 329 -6.35 1.16 -19.04
N GLU A 330 -5.40 1.34 -18.13
CA GLU A 330 -4.00 0.96 -18.34
C GLU A 330 -3.82 -0.56 -18.47
N SER A 331 -4.57 -1.36 -17.70
CA SER A 331 -4.61 -2.82 -17.85
C SER A 331 -5.17 -3.24 -19.20
N ARG A 332 -6.23 -2.59 -19.69
CA ARG A 332 -6.74 -2.85 -21.04
C ARG A 332 -5.73 -2.48 -22.11
N LYS A 333 -5.03 -1.34 -21.96
CA LYS A 333 -4.03 -0.91 -22.94
C LYS A 333 -2.85 -1.88 -23.01
N ARG A 334 -2.33 -2.34 -21.86
CA ARG A 334 -1.28 -3.36 -21.80
C ARG A 334 -1.69 -4.67 -22.48
N HIS A 335 -2.95 -5.08 -22.34
CA HIS A 335 -3.46 -6.28 -23.01
C HIS A 335 -3.53 -6.13 -24.55
N TYR A 336 -3.70 -4.93 -25.08
CA TYR A 336 -3.62 -4.71 -26.53
C TYR A 336 -2.16 -4.70 -27.01
N ASP A 337 -1.24 -4.09 -26.24
CA ASP A 337 0.18 -4.03 -26.59
C ASP A 337 0.92 -5.39 -26.47
N GLU A 338 0.34 -6.39 -25.79
CA GLU A 338 0.88 -7.77 -25.69
C GLU A 338 0.37 -8.72 -26.79
N GLN A 339 -0.60 -8.28 -27.60
CA GLN A 339 -1.17 -9.08 -28.70
C GLN A 339 -0.67 -8.68 -30.10
N ASP A 340 0.06 -7.57 -30.20
CA ASP A 340 0.86 -7.17 -31.37
C ASP A 340 2.33 -7.56 -31.15
#